data_AF-A0A6N4T1J7-F1
#
_entry.id   AF-A0A6N4T1J7-F1
#
_cell.length_a   1.000
_cell.length_b   1.000
_cell.length_c   1.000
_cell.angle_alpha   90.00
_cell.angle_beta   90.00
_cell.angle_gamma   90.00
#
_symmetry.space_group_name_H-M   'P 1'
#
loop_
_entity.id
_entity.type
_entity.pdbx_description
1 polymer ?
#
loop_
_entity_poly.entity_id
_entity_poly.type
_entity_poly.pdbx_seq_one_letter_code
_entity_poly.pdbx_strand_id
1 'polypeptide(L)'
;MVEGEAAQRAIAIANVLNTPLYIVHVSCQESLDAITRARAHGQRVFGEVLAGHLVVDDSVYKNPDFAQSAGHVMSPPFRSSHHQEALWQGLQGGNLHTTATDHCTFCAAQKAAGKDDFTKIPNGCGGIEERMMVLWDAGVNTGRLTPSEFVKVTSANCAQIFNIYPRKGVIAEGADADIVLWDVNGTKTLSAKTQFSKGDFNVFEGCTVKGIPTHTISGGKLVFKQGELMAEMGAGRYIKRPSFSPMFQALNKMRT
;
A
#
# COMPACT_ATOMS: atom_id res chain seq x y z
N MET A 1 -16.49 -9.64 11.04
CA MET A 1 -16.03 -9.86 9.64
C MET A 1 -15.01 -11.00 9.56
N VAL A 2 -14.94 -11.77 8.46
CA VAL A 2 -14.04 -12.95 8.33
C VAL A 2 -12.55 -12.61 8.33
N GLU A 3 -12.18 -11.44 7.80
CA GLU A 3 -10.79 -10.97 7.78
C GLU A 3 -10.26 -10.73 9.20
N GLY A 4 -11.07 -10.09 10.05
CA GLY A 4 -10.72 -9.84 11.45
C GLY A 4 -10.50 -11.10 12.27
N GLU A 5 -11.28 -12.17 12.03
CA GLU A 5 -11.05 -13.48 12.65
C GLU A 5 -9.68 -14.05 12.24
N ALA A 6 -9.41 -14.08 10.93
CA ALA A 6 -8.17 -14.62 10.41
C ALA A 6 -6.94 -13.85 10.91
N ALA A 7 -7.03 -12.51 10.97
CA ALA A 7 -5.99 -11.66 11.54
C ALA A 7 -5.75 -11.99 13.02
N GLN A 8 -6.81 -12.09 13.83
CA GLN A 8 -6.69 -12.44 15.26
C GLN A 8 -6.05 -13.82 15.47
N ARG A 9 -6.46 -14.82 14.69
CA ARG A 9 -5.91 -16.16 14.77
C ARG A 9 -4.43 -16.21 14.37
N ALA A 10 -4.06 -15.53 13.29
CA ALA A 10 -2.65 -15.44 12.87
C ALA A 10 -1.79 -14.74 13.95
N ILE A 11 -2.29 -13.65 14.52
CA ILE A 11 -1.66 -12.92 15.63
C ILE A 11 -1.45 -13.84 16.83
N ALA A 12 -2.46 -14.60 17.24
CA ALA A 12 -2.36 -15.52 18.36
C ALA A 12 -1.30 -16.61 18.13
N ILE A 13 -1.25 -17.19 16.93
CA ILE A 13 -0.24 -18.20 16.56
C ILE A 13 1.17 -17.58 16.62
N ALA A 14 1.37 -16.40 16.05
CA ALA A 14 2.66 -15.71 16.08
C ALA A 14 3.11 -15.37 17.51
N ASN A 15 2.15 -15.08 18.40
CA ASN A 15 2.42 -14.82 19.81
C ASN A 15 2.96 -16.06 20.52
N VAL A 16 2.34 -17.23 20.31
CA VAL A 16 2.82 -18.51 20.87
C VAL A 16 4.26 -18.81 20.42
N LEU A 17 4.59 -18.49 19.18
CA LEU A 17 5.93 -18.68 18.62
C LEU A 17 6.93 -17.58 19.01
N ASN A 18 6.46 -16.49 19.65
CA ASN A 18 7.20 -15.26 19.92
C ASN A 18 7.98 -14.78 18.68
N THR A 19 7.27 -14.63 17.56
CA THR A 19 7.83 -14.15 16.30
C THR A 19 7.07 -12.91 15.81
N PRO A 20 7.73 -11.95 15.13
CA PRO A 20 7.03 -10.86 14.49
C PRO A 20 6.06 -11.37 13.41
N LEU A 21 4.94 -10.65 13.23
CA LEU A 21 3.95 -10.94 12.20
C LEU A 21 3.66 -9.70 11.36
N TYR A 22 3.48 -9.88 10.06
CA TYR A 22 3.06 -8.83 9.13
C TYR A 22 1.74 -9.23 8.49
N ILE A 23 0.68 -8.46 8.76
CA ILE A 23 -0.63 -8.63 8.15
C ILE A 23 -0.69 -7.75 6.90
N VAL A 24 -0.72 -8.38 5.74
CA VAL A 24 -0.86 -7.73 4.43
C VAL A 24 -2.28 -7.20 4.22
N HIS A 25 -2.42 -6.21 3.32
CA HIS A 25 -3.68 -5.71 2.77
C HIS A 25 -4.89 -5.67 3.75
N VAL A 26 -4.68 -5.06 4.92
CA VAL A 26 -5.71 -4.83 5.95
C VAL A 26 -6.79 -3.93 5.35
N SER A 27 -8.03 -4.42 5.28
CA SER A 27 -9.14 -3.71 4.63
C SER A 27 -10.26 -3.27 5.57
N CYS A 28 -10.25 -3.73 6.83
CA CYS A 28 -11.35 -3.50 7.76
C CYS A 28 -10.90 -3.14 9.18
N GLN A 29 -11.84 -2.56 9.92
CA GLN A 29 -11.64 -2.11 11.29
C GLN A 29 -11.33 -3.29 12.22
N GLU A 30 -11.98 -4.43 12.05
CA GLU A 30 -11.79 -5.57 12.96
C GLU A 30 -10.37 -6.17 12.88
N SER A 31 -9.75 -6.13 11.70
CA SER A 31 -8.34 -6.49 11.51
C SER A 31 -7.41 -5.46 12.17
N LEU A 32 -7.70 -4.17 11.99
CA LEU A 32 -6.96 -3.09 12.66
C LEU A 32 -7.06 -3.20 14.18
N ASP A 33 -8.24 -3.46 14.72
CA ASP A 33 -8.46 -3.60 16.17
C ASP A 33 -7.67 -4.80 16.71
N ALA A 34 -7.60 -5.89 15.96
CA ALA A 34 -6.78 -7.04 16.31
C ALA A 34 -5.29 -6.69 16.40
N ILE A 35 -4.76 -5.99 15.39
CA ILE A 35 -3.38 -5.51 15.35
C ILE A 35 -3.12 -4.55 16.52
N THR A 36 -4.03 -3.60 16.74
CA THR A 36 -3.92 -2.58 17.79
C THR A 36 -3.88 -3.21 19.18
N ARG A 37 -4.79 -4.15 19.48
CA ARG A 37 -4.80 -4.89 20.75
C ARG A 37 -3.50 -5.67 20.96
N ALA A 38 -3.04 -6.40 19.95
CA ALA A 38 -1.80 -7.17 20.03
C ALA A 38 -0.58 -6.28 20.36
N ARG A 39 -0.50 -5.13 19.68
CA ARG A 39 0.57 -4.14 19.90
C ARG A 39 0.49 -3.48 21.26
N ALA A 40 -0.72 -3.21 21.77
CA ALA A 40 -0.92 -2.69 23.13
C ALA A 40 -0.40 -3.67 24.20
N HIS A 41 -0.35 -4.97 23.90
CA HIS A 41 0.28 -6.01 24.75
C HIS A 41 1.77 -6.24 24.45
N GLY A 42 2.41 -5.36 23.66
CA GLY A 42 3.84 -5.45 23.33
C GLY A 42 4.19 -6.45 22.23
N GLN A 43 3.20 -7.11 21.61
CA GLN A 43 3.45 -8.03 20.51
C GLN A 43 3.92 -7.27 19.26
N ARG A 44 4.96 -7.79 18.59
CA ARG A 44 5.49 -7.21 17.34
C ARG A 44 4.63 -7.60 16.13
N VAL A 45 3.49 -6.92 15.97
CA VAL A 45 2.61 -7.06 14.80
C VAL A 45 2.68 -5.79 13.94
N PHE A 46 2.83 -6.00 12.64
CA PHE A 46 2.81 -4.98 11.59
C PHE A 46 1.55 -5.15 10.74
N GLY A 47 1.02 -4.02 10.28
CA GLY A 47 -0.14 -3.97 9.38
C GLY A 47 0.19 -3.13 8.16
N GLU A 48 -0.23 -3.61 7.01
CA GLU A 48 -0.16 -2.92 5.72
C GLU A 48 -1.57 -2.62 5.22
N VAL A 49 -1.82 -1.40 4.74
CA VAL A 49 -3.09 -1.04 4.10
C VAL A 49 -2.85 -0.65 2.65
N LEU A 50 -3.82 -0.94 1.77
CA LEU A 50 -3.72 -0.56 0.37
C LEU A 50 -4.27 0.85 0.15
N ALA A 51 -3.67 1.61 -0.77
CA ALA A 51 -4.19 2.93 -1.14
C ALA A 51 -5.66 2.87 -1.60
N GLY A 52 -6.04 1.80 -2.31
CA GLY A 52 -7.43 1.56 -2.69
C GLY A 52 -8.36 1.42 -1.48
N HIS A 53 -8.00 0.64 -0.46
CA HIS A 53 -8.82 0.47 0.75
C HIS A 53 -8.96 1.75 1.59
N LEU A 54 -8.14 2.78 1.35
CA LEU A 54 -8.24 4.07 2.05
C LEU A 54 -9.22 5.05 1.40
N VAL A 55 -9.55 4.88 0.12
CA VAL A 55 -10.31 5.89 -0.65
C VAL A 55 -11.40 5.32 -1.56
N VAL A 56 -11.40 4.02 -1.84
CA VAL A 56 -12.43 3.34 -2.63
C VAL A 56 -13.29 2.50 -1.70
N ASP A 57 -14.61 2.68 -1.75
CA ASP A 57 -15.56 1.91 -0.95
C ASP A 57 -16.33 0.87 -1.78
N ASP A 58 -17.14 0.05 -1.11
CA ASP A 58 -17.87 -1.06 -1.73
C ASP A 58 -19.03 -0.66 -2.67
N SER A 59 -19.33 0.64 -2.81
CA SER A 59 -20.32 1.12 -3.79
C SER A 59 -19.91 0.80 -5.23
N VAL A 60 -18.62 0.66 -5.50
CA VAL A 60 -18.09 0.26 -6.81
C VAL A 60 -18.65 -1.07 -7.30
N TYR A 61 -18.98 -1.99 -6.39
CA TYR A 61 -19.56 -3.29 -6.74
C TYR A 61 -21.03 -3.22 -7.15
N LYS A 62 -21.70 -2.08 -6.91
CA LYS A 62 -23.09 -1.83 -7.30
C LYS A 62 -23.18 -1.09 -8.64
N ASN A 63 -22.06 -0.84 -9.32
CA ASN A 63 -22.06 -0.18 -10.62
C ASN A 63 -22.85 -1.05 -11.63
N PRO A 64 -23.84 -0.47 -12.35
CA PRO A 64 -24.62 -1.22 -13.34
C PRO A 64 -23.79 -1.71 -14.52
N ASP A 65 -22.64 -1.09 -14.79
CA ASP A 65 -21.65 -1.60 -15.74
C ASP A 65 -20.83 -2.73 -15.07
N PHE A 66 -20.98 -3.95 -15.60
CA PHE A 66 -20.24 -5.12 -15.14
C PHE A 66 -18.73 -4.92 -15.24
N ALA A 67 -18.21 -4.28 -16.30
CA ALA A 67 -16.77 -4.07 -16.45
C ALA A 67 -16.21 -3.18 -15.34
N GLN A 68 -16.99 -2.16 -14.92
CA GLN A 68 -16.62 -1.25 -13.84
C GLN A 68 -16.66 -1.93 -12.48
N SER A 69 -17.71 -2.71 -12.18
CA SER A 69 -17.80 -3.45 -10.92
C SER A 69 -16.77 -4.58 -10.84
N ALA A 70 -16.57 -5.34 -11.92
CA ALA A 70 -15.58 -6.41 -12.01
C ALA A 70 -14.13 -5.90 -11.92
N GLY A 71 -13.85 -4.71 -12.46
CA GLY A 71 -12.54 -4.05 -12.37
C GLY A 71 -12.07 -3.83 -10.92
N HIS A 72 -13.00 -3.72 -9.98
CA HIS A 72 -12.73 -3.53 -8.55
C HIS A 72 -12.68 -4.85 -7.74
N VAL A 73 -12.89 -6.01 -8.37
CA VAL A 73 -12.89 -7.30 -7.65
C VAL A 73 -11.47 -7.68 -7.25
N MET A 74 -11.25 -7.75 -5.93
CA MET A 74 -10.02 -8.20 -5.28
C MET A 74 -10.32 -8.80 -3.91
N SER A 75 -9.30 -9.40 -3.28
CA SER A 75 -9.42 -10.04 -1.96
C SER A 75 -8.30 -9.55 -1.05
N PRO A 76 -8.60 -8.94 0.12
CA PRO A 76 -9.93 -8.60 0.62
C PRO A 76 -10.63 -7.51 -0.24
N PRO A 77 -11.96 -7.55 -0.36
CA PRO A 77 -12.70 -6.60 -1.21
C PRO A 77 -12.68 -5.18 -0.63
N PHE A 78 -13.02 -4.18 -1.44
CA PHE A 78 -13.38 -2.87 -0.93
C PHE A 78 -14.54 -2.98 0.06
N ARG A 79 -14.57 -2.10 1.05
CA ARG A 79 -15.51 -2.13 2.16
C ARG A 79 -16.26 -0.81 2.25
N SER A 80 -17.38 -0.79 2.95
CA SER A 80 -18.07 0.46 3.27
C SER A 80 -17.15 1.50 3.93
N SER A 81 -17.42 2.77 3.66
CA SER A 81 -16.53 3.90 3.96
C SER A 81 -16.15 4.06 5.45
N HIS A 82 -16.95 3.54 6.39
CA HIS A 82 -16.58 3.60 7.82
C HIS A 82 -15.28 2.84 8.12
N HIS A 83 -14.93 1.80 7.34
CA HIS A 83 -13.65 1.14 7.47
C HIS A 83 -12.48 2.01 6.99
N GLN A 84 -12.69 2.87 5.99
CA GLN A 84 -11.65 3.80 5.55
C GLN A 84 -11.23 4.73 6.68
N GLU A 85 -12.20 5.27 7.44
CA GLU A 85 -11.93 6.12 8.60
C GLU A 85 -11.09 5.38 9.65
N ALA A 86 -11.45 4.13 9.97
CA ALA A 86 -10.66 3.30 10.88
C ALA A 86 -9.23 3.08 10.35
N LEU A 87 -9.07 2.76 9.06
CA LEU A 87 -7.75 2.55 8.45
C LEU A 87 -6.89 3.81 8.47
N TRP A 88 -7.46 5.00 8.22
CA TRP A 88 -6.76 6.27 8.39
C TRP A 88 -6.31 6.49 9.83
N GLN A 89 -7.19 6.26 10.81
CA GLN A 89 -6.83 6.32 12.22
C GLN A 89 -5.72 5.32 12.58
N GLY A 90 -5.71 4.15 11.93
CA GLY A 90 -4.66 3.14 12.07
C GLY A 90 -3.29 3.65 11.60
N LEU A 91 -3.23 4.40 10.49
CA LEU A 91 -2.00 5.06 10.02
C LEU A 91 -1.57 6.18 10.96
N GLN A 92 -2.51 7.03 11.38
CA GLN A 92 -2.25 8.17 12.29
C GLN A 92 -1.76 7.70 13.67
N GLY A 93 -2.37 6.65 14.21
CA GLY A 93 -1.98 6.04 15.48
C GLY A 93 -0.75 5.14 15.40
N GLY A 94 -0.18 4.91 14.21
CA GLY A 94 1.00 4.05 14.03
C GLY A 94 0.74 2.56 14.27
N ASN A 95 -0.50 2.10 14.13
CA ASN A 95 -0.87 0.69 14.19
C ASN A 95 -0.82 0.03 12.81
N LEU A 96 -1.03 0.81 11.75
CA LEU A 96 -0.69 0.46 10.37
C LEU A 96 0.61 1.17 9.99
N HIS A 97 1.52 0.43 9.37
CA HIS A 97 2.91 0.83 9.25
C HIS A 97 3.29 1.18 7.81
N THR A 98 2.67 0.51 6.85
CA THR A 98 3.02 0.59 5.44
C THR A 98 1.78 0.77 4.60
N THR A 99 1.94 1.51 3.51
CA THR A 99 0.95 1.55 2.44
C THR A 99 1.47 0.81 1.22
N ALA A 100 0.65 -0.06 0.64
CA ALA A 100 0.98 -0.84 -0.55
C ALA A 100 -0.17 -0.76 -1.58
N THR A 101 -0.12 -1.61 -2.60
CA THR A 101 -1.09 -1.61 -3.71
C THR A 101 -1.66 -2.96 -4.04
N ASP A 102 -0.95 -4.05 -3.69
CA ASP A 102 -1.27 -5.39 -4.19
C ASP A 102 -1.48 -5.39 -5.71
N HIS A 103 -0.54 -4.74 -6.43
CA HIS A 103 -0.69 -4.50 -7.86
C HIS A 103 -0.74 -5.81 -8.65
N CYS A 104 -1.95 -6.21 -9.02
CA CYS A 104 -2.27 -7.45 -9.70
C CYS A 104 -3.36 -7.14 -10.73
N THR A 105 -2.97 -6.85 -11.97
CA THR A 105 -3.89 -6.30 -12.98
C THR A 105 -4.35 -7.37 -13.97
N PHE A 106 -5.62 -7.26 -14.35
CA PHE A 106 -6.27 -8.08 -15.38
C PHE A 106 -7.03 -7.15 -16.31
N CYS A 107 -6.98 -7.40 -17.62
CA CYS A 107 -7.76 -6.63 -18.58
C CYS A 107 -9.25 -6.95 -18.48
N ALA A 108 -10.10 -6.11 -19.07
CA ALA A 108 -11.56 -6.29 -19.05
C ALA A 108 -11.98 -7.68 -19.58
N ALA A 109 -11.31 -8.18 -20.62
CA ALA A 109 -11.58 -9.51 -21.17
C ALA A 109 -11.27 -10.65 -20.18
N GLN A 110 -10.20 -10.51 -19.37
CA GLN A 110 -9.88 -11.48 -18.33
C GLN A 110 -10.88 -11.39 -17.16
N LYS A 111 -11.28 -10.19 -16.75
CA LYS A 111 -12.31 -9.98 -15.73
C LYS A 111 -13.67 -10.55 -16.15
N ALA A 112 -14.00 -10.48 -17.44
CA ALA A 112 -15.23 -11.03 -18.02
C ALA A 112 -15.35 -12.57 -17.92
N ALA A 113 -14.28 -13.30 -17.58
CA ALA A 113 -14.34 -14.74 -17.33
C ALA A 113 -15.33 -15.12 -16.21
N GLY A 114 -15.63 -14.20 -15.29
CA GLY A 114 -16.60 -14.40 -14.22
C GLY A 114 -17.90 -13.61 -14.37
N LYS A 115 -18.30 -13.25 -15.61
CA LYS A 115 -19.54 -12.48 -15.86
C LYS A 115 -20.79 -13.12 -15.25
N ASP A 116 -20.90 -14.43 -15.34
CA ASP A 116 -22.05 -15.20 -14.83
C ASP A 116 -21.75 -15.89 -13.49
N ASP A 117 -20.53 -15.71 -12.95
CA ASP A 117 -20.05 -16.38 -11.73
C ASP A 117 -18.89 -15.58 -11.13
N PHE A 118 -19.18 -14.76 -10.11
CA PHE A 118 -18.20 -13.85 -9.53
C PHE A 118 -16.95 -14.57 -8.97
N THR A 119 -17.07 -15.85 -8.62
CA THR A 119 -15.95 -16.65 -8.10
C THR A 119 -14.86 -16.89 -9.15
N LYS A 120 -15.19 -16.70 -10.44
CA LYS A 120 -14.28 -16.83 -11.57
C LYS A 120 -13.70 -15.50 -12.04
N ILE A 121 -14.08 -14.38 -11.44
CA ILE A 121 -13.45 -13.09 -11.74
C ILE A 121 -12.03 -13.13 -11.14
N PRO A 122 -10.97 -12.98 -11.96
CA PRO A 122 -9.62 -12.95 -11.44
C PRO A 122 -9.46 -11.78 -10.46
N ASN A 123 -8.99 -12.07 -9.26
CA ASN A 123 -8.90 -11.12 -8.16
C ASN A 123 -7.63 -10.27 -8.27
N GLY A 124 -7.79 -8.96 -8.25
CA GLY A 124 -6.66 -8.03 -8.30
C GLY A 124 -7.03 -6.68 -8.92
N CYS A 125 -6.31 -5.64 -8.50
CA CYS A 125 -6.48 -4.27 -8.94
C CYS A 125 -5.13 -3.58 -9.25
N GLY A 126 -5.21 -2.47 -10.00
CA GLY A 126 -4.09 -1.57 -10.27
C GLY A 126 -3.86 -0.56 -9.13
N GLY A 127 -2.74 0.17 -9.17
CA GLY A 127 -2.46 1.18 -8.15
C GLY A 127 -0.99 1.54 -7.90
N ILE A 128 -0.03 0.83 -8.53
CA ILE A 128 1.41 1.05 -8.29
C ILE A 128 1.87 2.47 -8.63
N GLU A 129 1.31 3.06 -9.68
CA GLU A 129 1.62 4.41 -10.13
C GLU A 129 0.95 5.46 -9.21
N GLU A 130 -0.27 5.18 -8.77
CA GLU A 130 -1.15 6.13 -8.11
C GLU A 130 -0.93 6.22 -6.60
N ARG A 131 -0.44 5.14 -5.97
CA ARG A 131 -0.35 4.98 -4.50
C ARG A 131 0.08 6.24 -3.77
N MET A 132 1.19 6.84 -4.20
CA MET A 132 1.77 8.00 -3.52
C MET A 132 0.95 9.28 -3.75
N MET A 133 0.39 9.48 -4.94
CA MET A 133 -0.43 10.67 -5.23
C MET A 133 -1.76 10.61 -4.48
N VAL A 134 -2.42 9.45 -4.50
CA VAL A 134 -3.66 9.19 -3.76
C VAL A 134 -3.44 9.40 -2.26
N LEU A 135 -2.37 8.84 -1.70
CA LEU A 135 -2.09 8.98 -0.28
C LEU A 135 -1.70 10.40 0.11
N TRP A 136 -0.97 11.12 -0.74
CA TRP A 136 -0.65 12.53 -0.50
C TRP A 136 -1.93 13.37 -0.50
N ASP A 137 -2.79 13.19 -1.50
CA ASP A 137 -4.01 13.97 -1.65
C ASP A 137 -5.01 13.69 -0.53
N ALA A 138 -5.37 12.42 -0.31
CA ALA A 138 -6.36 12.04 0.70
C ALA A 138 -5.80 12.08 2.13
N GLY A 139 -4.48 12.06 2.30
CA GLY A 139 -3.81 12.02 3.61
C GLY A 139 -3.19 13.35 4.02
N VAL A 140 -2.23 13.85 3.25
CA VAL A 140 -1.48 15.07 3.60
C VAL A 140 -2.32 16.32 3.39
N ASN A 141 -2.95 16.46 2.21
CA ASN A 141 -3.73 17.67 1.91
C ASN A 141 -4.97 17.82 2.80
N THR A 142 -5.50 16.71 3.35
CA THR A 142 -6.65 16.70 4.27
C THR A 142 -6.26 16.85 5.73
N GLY A 143 -4.96 16.87 6.06
CA GLY A 143 -4.47 16.98 7.43
C GLY A 143 -4.51 15.68 8.23
N ARG A 144 -4.80 14.53 7.60
CA ARG A 144 -4.72 13.22 8.25
C ARG A 144 -3.27 12.83 8.52
N LEU A 145 -2.36 13.14 7.61
CA LEU A 145 -0.93 12.87 7.74
C LEU A 145 -0.11 14.15 7.61
N THR A 146 0.99 14.23 8.34
CA THR A 146 2.08 15.15 8.03
C THR A 146 2.92 14.62 6.85
N PRO A 147 3.69 15.48 6.17
CA PRO A 147 4.64 15.02 5.14
C PRO A 147 5.66 13.99 5.66
N SER A 148 6.09 14.11 6.93
CA SER A 148 7.00 13.13 7.54
C SER A 148 6.32 11.78 7.79
N GLU A 149 5.05 11.75 8.19
CA GLU A 149 4.29 10.50 8.31
C GLU A 149 4.04 9.86 6.94
N PHE A 150 3.76 10.66 5.91
CA PHE A 150 3.69 10.19 4.53
C PHE A 150 4.98 9.49 4.11
N VAL A 151 6.16 10.07 4.38
CA VAL A 151 7.46 9.43 4.10
C VAL A 151 7.61 8.11 4.88
N LYS A 152 7.21 8.09 6.16
CA LYS A 152 7.28 6.88 7.00
C LYS A 152 6.48 5.73 6.40
N VAL A 153 5.21 5.95 6.09
CA VAL A 153 4.29 4.89 5.64
C VAL A 153 4.51 4.48 4.19
N THR A 154 5.13 5.34 3.37
CA THR A 154 5.39 5.03 1.95
C THR A 154 6.76 4.42 1.68
N SER A 155 7.74 4.59 2.57
CA SER A 155 9.12 4.14 2.36
C SER A 155 9.87 3.71 3.63
N ALA A 156 10.02 4.58 4.64
CA ALA A 156 10.96 4.34 5.74
C ALA A 156 10.59 3.12 6.59
N ASN A 157 9.31 2.96 6.94
CA ASN A 157 8.84 1.81 7.72
C ASN A 157 9.04 0.51 6.96
N CYS A 158 8.74 0.49 5.65
CA CYS A 158 8.97 -0.67 4.78
C CYS A 158 10.47 -1.04 4.77
N ALA A 159 11.36 -0.06 4.60
CA ALA A 159 12.80 -0.30 4.62
C ALA A 159 13.29 -0.87 5.98
N GLN A 160 12.74 -0.40 7.10
CA GLN A 160 13.08 -0.91 8.43
C GLN A 160 12.54 -2.32 8.68
N ILE A 161 11.25 -2.56 8.39
CA ILE A 161 10.58 -3.86 8.57
C ILE A 161 11.28 -4.94 7.75
N PHE A 162 11.62 -4.63 6.49
CA PHE A 162 12.28 -5.56 5.57
C PHE A 162 13.82 -5.48 5.59
N ASN A 163 14.39 -4.86 6.63
CA ASN A 163 15.82 -4.90 6.97
C ASN A 163 16.77 -4.38 5.86
N ILE A 164 16.40 -3.26 5.25
CA ILE A 164 17.21 -2.55 4.22
C ILE A 164 17.39 -1.06 4.54
N TYR A 165 16.97 -0.61 5.71
CA TYR A 165 17.29 0.72 6.25
C TYR A 165 18.71 0.72 6.84
N PRO A 166 19.54 1.78 6.68
CA PRO A 166 19.27 3.07 6.01
C PRO A 166 19.63 3.08 4.52
N ARG A 167 19.92 1.95 3.87
CA ARG A 167 20.22 1.93 2.43
C ARG A 167 19.05 2.46 1.59
N LYS A 168 17.81 2.20 2.01
CA LYS A 168 16.57 2.70 1.40
C LYS A 168 15.71 3.44 2.44
N GLY A 169 14.79 4.27 1.95
CA GLY A 169 13.76 4.92 2.78
C GLY A 169 14.28 6.09 3.61
N VAL A 170 15.41 6.68 3.24
CA VAL A 170 16.00 7.86 3.90
C VAL A 170 16.82 8.67 2.89
N ILE A 171 16.87 9.99 3.08
CA ILE A 171 17.83 10.88 2.40
C ILE A 171 18.96 11.15 3.38
N ALA A 172 20.07 10.44 3.21
CA ALA A 172 21.27 10.57 4.04
C ALA A 172 22.50 10.15 3.24
N GLU A 173 23.68 10.62 3.68
CA GLU A 173 24.95 10.17 3.12
C GLU A 173 25.08 8.63 3.22
N GLY A 174 25.53 7.99 2.15
CA GLY A 174 25.68 6.54 2.05
C GLY A 174 24.40 5.77 1.69
N ALA A 175 23.22 6.40 1.67
CA ALA A 175 21.99 5.78 1.18
C ALA A 175 21.98 5.68 -0.36
N ASP A 176 21.22 4.74 -0.91
CA ASP A 176 21.02 4.69 -2.36
C ASP A 176 20.23 5.93 -2.82
N ALA A 177 20.65 6.55 -3.93
CA ALA A 177 19.99 7.71 -4.52
C ALA A 177 18.68 7.33 -5.23
N ASP A 178 17.68 6.93 -4.45
CA ASP A 178 16.29 6.74 -4.84
C ASP A 178 15.46 7.90 -4.28
N ILE A 179 15.23 8.92 -5.09
CA ILE A 179 14.71 10.22 -4.65
C ILE A 179 13.57 10.64 -5.57
N VAL A 180 12.50 11.17 -4.98
CA VAL A 180 11.37 11.74 -5.73
C VAL A 180 11.32 13.24 -5.45
N LEU A 181 11.31 14.06 -6.49
CA LEU A 181 10.97 15.47 -6.37
C LEU A 181 9.45 15.59 -6.47
N TRP A 182 8.83 16.07 -5.40
CA TRP A 182 7.38 16.13 -5.25
C TRP A 182 6.89 17.58 -5.39
N ASP A 183 6.01 17.84 -6.35
CA ASP A 183 5.33 19.13 -6.47
C ASP A 183 4.00 19.07 -5.73
N VAL A 184 3.94 19.78 -4.60
CA VAL A 184 2.76 19.84 -3.73
C VAL A 184 1.57 20.60 -4.33
N ASN A 185 1.80 21.39 -5.39
CA ASN A 185 0.77 22.18 -6.05
C ASN A 185 0.34 21.60 -7.40
N GLY A 186 1.16 20.73 -8.00
CA GLY A 186 0.83 20.03 -9.22
C GLY A 186 -0.42 19.16 -9.06
N THR A 187 -1.19 19.01 -10.13
CA THR A 187 -2.43 18.23 -10.15
C THR A 187 -2.41 17.22 -11.29
N LYS A 188 -3.08 16.08 -11.09
CA LYS A 188 -3.28 15.06 -12.12
C LYS A 188 -4.67 14.45 -11.97
N THR A 189 -5.41 14.35 -13.06
CA THR A 189 -6.60 13.50 -13.12
C THR A 189 -6.17 12.08 -13.49
N LEU A 190 -6.44 11.13 -12.61
CA LEU A 190 -6.07 9.73 -12.78
C LEU A 190 -7.00 9.09 -13.82
N SER A 191 -6.41 8.39 -14.79
CA SER A 191 -7.16 7.72 -15.85
C SER A 191 -6.38 6.57 -16.45
N ALA A 192 -7.09 5.50 -16.80
CA ALA A 192 -6.57 4.37 -17.57
C ALA A 192 -5.97 4.80 -18.92
N LYS A 193 -6.38 5.97 -19.46
CA LYS A 193 -5.86 6.51 -20.72
C LYS A 193 -4.47 7.15 -20.59
N THR A 194 -4.07 7.56 -19.39
CA THR A 194 -2.83 8.32 -19.14
C THR A 194 -1.86 7.61 -18.20
N GLN A 195 -2.25 6.46 -17.66
CA GLN A 195 -1.38 5.62 -16.83
C GLN A 195 -0.30 4.91 -17.67
N PHE A 196 0.83 4.58 -17.04
CA PHE A 196 1.87 3.72 -17.58
C PHE A 196 1.54 2.23 -17.41
N SER A 197 0.62 1.88 -16.51
CA SER A 197 0.13 0.50 -16.41
C SER A 197 -0.52 0.05 -17.73
N LYS A 198 -0.24 -1.17 -18.16
CA LYS A 198 -0.81 -1.74 -19.41
C LYS A 198 -2.27 -2.18 -19.28
N GLY A 199 -2.88 -2.03 -18.10
CA GLY A 199 -4.28 -2.33 -17.90
C GLY A 199 -5.20 -1.32 -18.59
N ASP A 200 -6.40 -1.76 -18.94
CA ASP A 200 -7.49 -0.94 -19.49
C ASP A 200 -8.41 -0.38 -18.40
N PHE A 201 -7.99 -0.50 -17.13
CA PHE A 201 -8.77 -0.14 -15.96
C PHE A 201 -7.92 0.60 -14.92
N ASN A 202 -8.52 1.58 -14.25
CA ASN A 202 -7.94 2.29 -13.11
C ASN A 202 -8.99 2.38 -11.99
N VAL A 203 -8.68 1.90 -10.79
CA VAL A 203 -9.60 1.95 -9.63
C VAL A 203 -9.83 3.37 -9.10
N PHE A 204 -9.05 4.34 -9.57
CA PHE A 204 -9.15 5.76 -9.22
C PHE A 204 -9.60 6.61 -10.42
N GLU A 205 -10.25 6.00 -11.42
CA GLU A 205 -10.64 6.68 -12.66
C GLU A 205 -11.41 7.98 -12.40
N GLY A 206 -10.94 9.08 -13.01
CA GLY A 206 -11.56 10.40 -12.92
C GLY A 206 -11.24 11.18 -11.63
N CYS A 207 -10.57 10.57 -10.65
CA CYS A 207 -10.15 11.28 -9.45
C CYS A 207 -9.04 12.29 -9.80
N THR A 208 -9.24 13.56 -9.44
CA THR A 208 -8.20 14.58 -9.54
C THR A 208 -7.47 14.70 -8.21
N VAL A 209 -6.17 14.43 -8.23
CA VAL A 209 -5.29 14.50 -7.05
C VAL A 209 -4.37 15.71 -7.14
N LYS A 210 -4.05 16.30 -5.99
CA LYS A 210 -3.06 17.37 -5.84
C LYS A 210 -1.83 16.86 -5.07
N GLY A 211 -0.64 17.15 -5.56
CA GLY A 211 0.60 16.56 -5.07
C GLY A 211 1.05 15.43 -5.99
N ILE A 212 2.04 15.71 -6.85
CA ILE A 212 2.47 14.77 -7.89
C ILE A 212 4.00 14.67 -7.97
N PRO A 213 4.56 13.51 -8.38
CA PRO A 213 5.98 13.41 -8.67
C PRO A 213 6.31 14.19 -9.94
N THR A 214 7.29 15.09 -9.89
CA THR A 214 7.81 15.76 -11.08
C THR A 214 9.05 15.08 -11.61
N HIS A 215 9.90 14.55 -10.73
CA HIS A 215 11.10 13.81 -11.09
C HIS A 215 11.23 12.58 -10.20
N THR A 216 11.69 11.47 -10.77
CA THR A 216 12.10 10.29 -10.02
C THR A 216 13.53 9.95 -10.39
N ILE A 217 14.39 9.85 -9.39
CA ILE A 217 15.75 9.34 -9.47
C ILE A 217 15.74 7.94 -8.88
N SER A 218 16.30 6.96 -9.59
CA SER A 218 16.48 5.60 -9.10
C SER A 218 17.92 5.16 -9.33
N GLY A 219 18.60 4.70 -8.28
CA GLY A 219 20.01 4.33 -8.33
C GLY A 219 20.93 5.45 -8.81
N GLY A 220 20.57 6.71 -8.55
CA GLY A 220 21.31 7.89 -9.00
C GLY A 220 21.06 8.30 -10.45
N LYS A 221 20.19 7.61 -11.19
CA LYS A 221 19.78 7.98 -12.56
C LYS A 221 18.41 8.66 -12.56
N LEU A 222 18.25 9.73 -13.33
CA LEU A 222 16.93 10.32 -13.58
C LEU A 222 16.13 9.39 -14.50
N VAL A 223 15.05 8.81 -13.97
CA VAL A 223 14.23 7.79 -14.69
C VAL A 223 12.84 8.28 -15.04
N PHE A 224 12.38 9.39 -14.46
CA PHE A 224 11.11 10.02 -14.80
C PHE A 224 11.24 11.53 -14.67
N LYS A 225 10.69 12.27 -15.63
CA LYS A 225 10.66 13.73 -15.63
C LYS A 225 9.38 14.25 -16.28
N GLN A 226 8.56 14.96 -15.52
CA GLN A 226 7.39 15.73 -16.00
C GLN A 226 6.49 14.96 -16.98
N GLY A 227 6.16 13.70 -16.66
CA GLY A 227 5.29 12.86 -17.50
C GLY A 227 6.03 11.98 -18.50
N GLU A 228 7.35 12.11 -18.64
CA GLU A 228 8.18 11.26 -19.48
C GLU A 228 8.89 10.18 -18.66
N LEU A 229 8.68 8.91 -19.03
CA LEU A 229 9.37 7.76 -18.45
C LEU A 229 10.62 7.45 -19.27
N MET A 230 11.79 7.57 -18.63
CA MET A 230 13.11 7.35 -19.21
C MET A 230 13.82 6.14 -18.57
N ALA A 231 13.05 5.22 -18.01
CA ALA A 231 13.59 4.04 -17.34
C ALA A 231 14.16 3.04 -18.34
N GLU A 232 15.34 2.50 -18.04
CA GLU A 232 16.00 1.47 -18.84
C GLU A 232 15.61 0.07 -18.35
N MET A 233 15.14 -0.80 -19.25
CA MET A 233 14.87 -2.20 -18.92
C MET A 233 16.14 -2.87 -18.38
N GLY A 234 16.04 -3.52 -17.22
CA GLY A 234 17.16 -4.21 -16.57
C GLY A 234 18.04 -3.32 -15.68
N ALA A 235 17.79 -2.02 -15.58
CA ALA A 235 18.54 -1.14 -14.68
C ALA A 235 18.27 -1.40 -13.18
N GLY A 236 17.10 -1.97 -12.86
CA GLY A 236 16.77 -2.40 -11.50
C GLY A 236 17.66 -3.55 -11.02
N ARG A 237 17.98 -3.57 -9.73
CA ARG A 237 18.82 -4.62 -9.12
C ARG A 237 18.10 -5.30 -7.95
N TYR A 238 18.33 -6.59 -7.81
CA TYR A 238 17.90 -7.33 -6.63
C TYR A 238 18.59 -6.78 -5.37
N ILE A 239 17.81 -6.55 -4.31
CA ILE A 239 18.31 -6.12 -3.00
C ILE A 239 18.26 -7.32 -2.06
N LYS A 240 19.41 -7.93 -1.79
CA LYS A 240 19.53 -8.99 -0.78
C LYS A 240 19.21 -8.41 0.59
N ARG A 241 18.25 -9.02 1.29
CA ARG A 241 17.80 -8.63 2.63
C ARG A 241 18.42 -9.57 3.67
N PRO A 242 19.21 -9.08 4.63
CA PRO A 242 19.70 -9.91 5.72
C PRO A 242 18.54 -10.43 6.58
N SER A 243 18.60 -11.69 7.00
CA SER A 243 17.69 -12.26 8.01
C SER A 243 17.95 -11.65 9.38
N PHE A 244 17.02 -11.86 10.32
CA PHE A 244 17.15 -11.46 11.73
C PHE A 244 17.42 -9.96 11.92
N SER A 245 16.46 -9.12 11.51
CA SER A 245 16.49 -7.68 11.78
C SER A 245 16.65 -7.38 13.28
N PRO A 246 17.01 -6.15 13.68
CA PRO A 246 17.18 -5.77 15.09
C PRO A 246 15.99 -6.13 15.99
N MET A 247 14.79 -6.27 15.42
CA MET A 247 13.60 -6.73 16.13
C MET A 247 13.74 -8.15 16.70
N PHE A 248 14.37 -9.08 15.95
CA PHE A 248 14.62 -10.44 16.42
C PHE A 248 15.65 -10.47 17.55
N GLN A 249 16.67 -9.59 17.49
CA GLN A 249 17.63 -9.44 18.58
C GLN A 249 16.93 -8.97 19.87
N ALA A 250 15.99 -8.03 19.76
CA ALA A 250 15.20 -7.56 20.89
C ALA A 250 14.30 -8.67 21.47
N LEU A 251 13.64 -9.47 20.63
CA LEU A 251 12.81 -10.60 21.09
C LEU A 251 13.64 -11.67 21.80
N ASN A 252 14.86 -11.96 21.31
CA ASN A 252 15.74 -12.94 21.95
C ASN A 252 16.18 -12.49 23.35
N LYS A 253 16.44 -11.19 23.55
CA LYS A 253 16.78 -10.64 24.87
C LYS A 253 15.65 -10.74 25.89
N MET A 254 14.39 -10.78 25.46
CA MET A 254 13.25 -10.95 26.38
C MET A 254 13.02 -12.43 26.79
N ARG A 255 13.69 -13.38 26.12
CA ARG A 255 13.60 -14.81 26.46
C ARG A 255 14.62 -15.25 27.51
N THR A 256 15.70 -14.48 27.67
CA THR A 256 16.80 -14.70 28.63
C THR A 256 16.57 -13.91 29.90
#